data_AF-A0A962CNU2-F1
#
_entry.id   AF-A0A962CNU2-F1
#
_cell.length_a   1.000
_cell.length_b   1.000
_cell.length_c   1.000
_cell.angle_alpha   90.00
_cell.angle_beta   90.00
_cell.angle_gamma   90.00
#
_symmetry.space_group_name_H-M   'P 1'
#
loop_
_entity.id
_entity.type
_entity.pdbx_description
1 polymer ?
#
loop_
_entity_poly.entity_id
_entity_poly.type
_entity_poly.pdbx_seq_one_letter_code
_entity_poly.pdbx_strand_id
1 'polypeptide(L)'
;MADLFREVDEAMRQERVEKFWAENKTYIIGVILGTILLTGLISGYRSWNSSVKEKQTAALIALQESPEYPDNILTAEKLPMRAGLRGIAFLQAAGKFLDQDKTEDALMLYKRISHDKALPDELKDLGTLMSVRLQIDQDDQGGQALLDQLIPLISNPQSPWVHHARIEAALITADKLGDYKGALTHLNAVLDTPDLPQSLTGRARALAHLYDMKNKSVSEKQDETG
;
A
#
# COMPACT_ATOMS: atom_id res chain seq x y z
N MET A 1 19.12 -36.63 61.52
CA MET A 1 19.99 -37.17 60.44
C MET A 1 19.47 -36.74 59.06
N ALA A 2 19.32 -35.43 58.84
CA ALA A 2 18.90 -34.88 57.54
C ALA A 2 19.75 -33.66 57.12
N ASP A 3 20.50 -33.04 58.05
CA ASP A 3 21.38 -31.90 57.76
C ASP A 3 22.69 -32.28 57.05
N LEU A 4 23.34 -33.38 57.44
CA LEU A 4 24.64 -33.79 56.84
C LEU A 4 24.54 -34.19 55.36
N PHE A 5 23.40 -34.75 54.92
CA PHE A 5 23.18 -35.04 53.50
C PHE A 5 22.80 -33.79 52.71
N ARG A 6 22.19 -32.78 53.34
CA ARG A 6 21.91 -31.49 52.72
C ARG A 6 23.18 -30.67 52.54
N GLU A 7 24.04 -30.57 53.56
CA GLU A 7 25.32 -29.85 53.47
C GLU A 7 26.27 -30.40 52.40
N VAL A 8 26.31 -31.72 52.21
CA VAL A 8 27.16 -32.36 51.19
C VAL A 8 26.60 -32.13 49.78
N ASP A 9 25.27 -32.23 49.60
CA ASP A 9 24.64 -31.86 48.32
C ASP A 9 24.75 -30.36 48.03
N GLU A 10 24.69 -29.50 49.06
CA GLU A 10 24.87 -28.04 48.94
C GLU A 10 26.30 -27.70 48.46
N ALA A 11 27.33 -28.31 49.06
CA ALA A 11 28.74 -28.10 48.67
C ALA A 11 29.03 -28.63 47.25
N MET A 12 28.52 -29.81 46.91
CA MET A 12 28.64 -30.39 45.56
C MET A 12 27.90 -29.57 44.50
N ARG A 13 26.78 -28.94 44.86
CA ARG A 13 26.04 -28.04 43.97
C ARG A 13 26.79 -26.71 43.79
N GLN A 14 27.40 -26.20 44.85
CA GLN A 14 28.27 -25.03 44.80
C GLN A 14 29.47 -25.24 43.87
N GLU A 15 30.21 -26.34 44.01
CA GLU A 15 31.35 -26.65 43.15
C GLU A 15 30.95 -26.83 41.68
N ARG A 16 29.80 -27.44 41.39
CA ARG A 16 29.30 -27.57 40.00
C ARG A 16 28.95 -26.22 39.39
N VAL A 17 28.34 -25.33 40.17
CA VAL A 17 28.00 -23.98 39.73
C VAL A 17 29.26 -23.14 39.55
N GLU A 18 30.24 -23.24 40.46
CA GLU A 18 31.53 -22.56 40.37
C GLU A 18 32.35 -23.05 39.17
N LYS A 19 32.39 -24.36 38.91
CA LYS A 19 33.10 -24.93 37.76
C LYS A 19 32.46 -24.53 36.44
N PHE A 20 31.14 -24.57 36.35
CA PHE A 20 30.39 -24.08 35.19
C PHE A 20 30.64 -22.59 34.94
N TRP A 21 30.67 -21.78 36.01
CA TRP A 21 30.98 -20.36 35.93
C TRP A 21 32.44 -20.13 35.51
N ALA A 22 33.40 -20.85 36.07
CA ALA A 22 34.82 -20.71 35.74
C ALA A 22 35.13 -21.05 34.28
N GLU A 23 34.47 -22.08 33.73
CA GLU A 23 34.62 -22.51 32.34
C GLU A 23 33.86 -21.61 31.34
N ASN A 24 32.67 -21.10 31.70
CA ASN A 24 31.80 -20.37 30.78
C ASN A 24 31.77 -18.84 30.97
N LYS A 25 32.43 -18.28 31.99
CA LYS A 25 32.41 -16.83 32.30
C LYS A 25 32.72 -15.94 31.10
N THR A 26 33.70 -16.30 30.28
CA THR A 26 34.12 -15.50 29.12
C THR A 26 33.03 -15.46 28.05
N TYR A 27 32.35 -16.59 27.80
CA TYR A 27 31.23 -16.66 26.88
C TYR A 27 30.01 -15.91 27.40
N ILE A 28 29.68 -16.07 28.69
CA ILE A 28 28.56 -15.37 29.34
C ILE A 28 28.76 -13.86 29.27
N ILE A 29 29.97 -13.37 29.62
CA ILE A 29 30.32 -11.95 29.54
C ILE A 29 30.29 -11.47 28.08
N GLY A 30 30.79 -12.27 27.14
CA GLY A 30 30.75 -11.96 25.71
C GLY A 30 29.33 -11.81 25.17
N VAL A 31 28.41 -12.69 25.56
CA VAL A 31 26.99 -12.61 25.19
C VAL A 31 26.34 -11.36 25.78
N ILE A 32 26.55 -11.07 27.07
CA ILE A 32 26.00 -9.89 27.74
C ILE A 32 26.49 -8.60 27.05
N LEU A 33 27.80 -8.48 26.81
CA LEU A 33 28.37 -7.33 26.11
C LEU A 33 27.86 -7.20 24.67
N GLY A 34 27.74 -8.34 23.97
CA GLY A 34 27.16 -8.39 22.62
C GLY A 34 25.73 -7.87 22.60
N THR A 35 24.87 -8.30 23.53
CA THR A 35 23.49 -7.82 23.64
C THR A 35 23.43 -6.33 23.96
N ILE A 36 24.29 -5.81 24.85
CA ILE A 36 24.34 -4.38 25.17
C ILE A 36 24.76 -3.55 23.94
N LEU A 37 25.80 -3.97 23.22
CA LEU A 37 26.25 -3.30 21.99
C LEU A 37 25.17 -3.32 20.91
N LEU A 38 24.52 -4.47 20.71
CA LEU A 38 23.46 -4.64 19.72
C LEU A 38 22.24 -3.76 20.09
N THR A 39 21.86 -3.72 21.36
CA THR A 39 20.79 -2.84 21.86
C THR A 39 21.16 -1.36 21.73
N GLY A 40 22.41 -0.98 22.00
CA GLY A 40 22.93 0.38 21.80
C GLY A 40 22.89 0.82 20.34
N LEU A 41 23.28 -0.07 19.41
CA LEU A 41 23.19 0.17 17.96
C LEU A 41 21.73 0.32 17.51
N ILE A 42 20.82 -0.55 17.97
CA ILE A 42 19.39 -0.46 17.65
C ILE A 42 18.78 0.84 18.22
N SER A 43 19.10 1.18 19.46
CA SER A 43 18.58 2.38 20.14
C SER A 43 19.09 3.66 19.48
N GLY A 44 20.38 3.72 19.15
CA GLY A 44 20.98 4.84 18.40
C GLY A 44 20.35 5.00 17.02
N TYR A 45 20.14 3.90 16.29
CA TYR A 45 19.46 3.90 15.00
C TYR A 45 18.00 4.37 15.13
N ARG A 46 17.26 3.92 16.15
CA ARG A 46 15.87 4.33 16.40
C ARG A 46 15.75 5.81 16.76
N SER A 47 16.65 6.34 17.59
CA SER A 47 16.67 7.76 17.95
C SER A 47 16.97 8.65 16.74
N TRP A 48 17.97 8.28 15.94
CA TRP A 48 18.31 9.02 14.72
C TRP A 48 17.17 8.98 13.69
N ASN A 49 16.55 7.81 13.50
CA ASN A 49 15.42 7.64 12.58
C ASN A 49 14.17 8.42 13.04
N SER A 50 13.97 8.61 14.35
CA SER A 50 12.84 9.38 14.88
C SER A 50 13.02 10.88 14.64
N SER A 51 14.20 11.43 14.90
CA SER A 51 14.50 12.84 14.61
C SER A 51 14.46 13.19 13.11
N VAL A 52 14.79 12.24 12.23
CA VAL A 52 14.65 12.42 10.77
C VAL A 52 13.19 12.43 10.35
N LYS A 53 12.35 11.55 10.93
CA LYS A 53 10.90 11.52 10.64
C LYS A 53 10.21 12.80 11.05
N GLU A 54 10.54 13.34 12.22
CA GLU A 54 9.97 14.60 12.72
C GLU A 54 10.29 15.78 11.79
N LYS A 55 11.56 15.95 11.43
CA LYS A 55 12.00 17.01 10.50
C LYS A 55 11.33 16.90 9.13
N GLN A 56 11.19 15.68 8.60
CA GLN A 56 10.57 15.49 7.30
C GLN A 56 9.06 15.73 7.34
N THR A 57 8.39 15.37 8.43
CA THR A 57 6.96 15.66 8.62
C THR A 57 6.73 17.16 8.75
N ALA A 58 7.56 17.87 9.51
CA ALA A 58 7.52 19.33 9.61
C ALA A 58 7.74 20.00 8.24
N ALA A 59 8.67 19.48 7.43
CA ALA A 59 8.88 19.98 6.07
C ALA A 59 7.66 19.77 5.16
N LEU A 60 6.94 18.65 5.31
CA LEU A 60 5.69 18.42 4.58
C LEU A 60 4.60 19.40 5.00
N ILE A 61 4.44 19.64 6.30
CA ILE A 61 3.47 20.61 6.83
C ILE A 61 3.80 22.01 6.30
N ALA A 62 5.07 22.42 6.34
CA ALA A 62 5.50 23.72 5.83
C ALA A 62 5.22 23.89 4.31
N LEU A 63 5.33 22.81 3.52
CA LEU A 63 4.95 22.85 2.10
C LEU A 63 3.44 22.99 1.90
N GLN A 64 2.62 22.42 2.77
CA GLN A 64 1.15 22.52 2.72
C GLN A 64 0.64 23.88 3.18
N GLU A 65 1.31 24.49 4.16
CA GLU A 65 0.99 25.84 4.66
C GLU A 65 1.50 26.96 3.74
N SER A 66 2.32 26.62 2.74
CA SER A 66 2.79 27.58 1.75
C SER A 66 1.60 28.18 0.97
N PRO A 67 1.59 29.49 0.70
CA PRO A 67 0.61 30.13 -0.19
C PRO A 67 0.57 29.52 -1.60
N GLU A 68 1.66 28.88 -2.02
CA GLU A 68 1.82 28.25 -3.33
C GLU A 68 1.28 26.80 -3.35
N TYR A 69 0.71 26.30 -2.25
CA TYR A 69 0.14 24.95 -2.22
C TYR A 69 -1.20 24.90 -2.99
N PRO A 70 -1.43 23.90 -3.89
CA PRO A 70 -0.59 22.72 -4.17
C PRO A 70 0.40 22.84 -5.35
N ASP A 71 0.48 23.99 -6.01
CA ASP A 71 1.33 24.23 -7.20
C ASP A 71 2.83 24.03 -6.93
N ASN A 72 3.30 24.34 -5.72
CA ASN A 72 4.67 24.09 -5.27
C ASN A 72 5.07 22.60 -5.32
N ILE A 73 4.11 21.69 -5.09
CA ILE A 73 4.34 20.23 -5.16
C ILE A 73 4.35 19.75 -6.61
N LEU A 74 3.46 20.28 -7.44
CA LEU A 74 3.37 19.93 -8.85
C LEU A 74 4.64 20.31 -9.60
N THR A 75 5.12 21.54 -9.40
CA THR A 75 6.26 22.11 -10.11
C THR A 75 7.63 21.69 -9.56
N ALA A 76 7.68 21.14 -8.35
CA ALA A 76 8.94 20.69 -7.75
C ALA A 76 9.59 19.57 -8.58
N GLU A 77 10.83 19.77 -9.05
CA GLU A 77 11.59 18.72 -9.75
C GLU A 77 11.92 17.55 -8.81
N LYS A 78 12.28 17.86 -7.57
CA LYS A 78 12.59 16.89 -6.51
C LYS A 78 12.05 17.36 -5.17
N LEU A 79 11.35 16.47 -4.47
CA LEU A 79 11.03 16.66 -3.06
C LEU A 79 12.07 15.90 -2.22
N PRO A 80 12.95 16.59 -1.46
CA PRO A 80 14.01 15.95 -0.66
C PRO A 80 13.44 15.29 0.61
N MET A 81 12.55 14.32 0.41
CA MET A 81 11.87 13.55 1.43
C MET A 81 12.09 12.05 1.20
N ARG A 82 11.85 11.25 2.24
CA ARG A 82 11.76 9.80 2.07
C ARG A 82 10.66 9.46 1.08
N ALA A 83 10.88 8.41 0.30
CA ALA A 83 9.98 7.97 -0.76
C ALA A 83 8.52 7.91 -0.32
N GLY A 84 8.20 7.21 0.77
CA GLY A 84 6.82 7.11 1.26
C GLY A 84 6.18 8.46 1.58
N LEU A 85 6.92 9.39 2.21
CA LEU A 85 6.40 10.72 2.54
C LEU A 85 6.24 11.60 1.28
N ARG A 86 7.15 11.48 0.32
CA ARG A 86 7.04 12.14 -0.99
C ARG A 86 5.80 11.67 -1.74
N GLY A 87 5.52 10.37 -1.76
CA GLY A 87 4.30 9.84 -2.36
C GLY A 87 3.04 10.35 -1.67
N ILE A 88 3.04 10.44 -0.33
CA ILE A 88 1.93 11.05 0.44
C ILE A 88 1.77 12.54 0.06
N ALA A 89 2.86 13.29 -0.07
CA ALA A 89 2.81 14.70 -0.48
C ALA A 89 2.16 14.89 -1.85
N PHE A 90 2.54 14.05 -2.83
CA PHE A 90 1.93 14.05 -4.15
C PHE A 90 0.44 13.67 -4.09
N LEU A 91 0.05 12.66 -3.32
CA LEU A 91 -1.35 12.26 -3.17
C LEU A 91 -2.20 13.38 -2.55
N GLN A 92 -1.69 14.06 -1.53
CA GLN A 92 -2.38 15.16 -0.87
C GLN A 92 -2.53 16.36 -1.80
N ALA A 93 -1.46 16.72 -2.52
CA ALA A 93 -1.51 17.79 -3.52
C ALA A 93 -2.51 17.46 -4.65
N ALA A 94 -2.53 16.21 -5.13
CA ALA A 94 -3.50 15.77 -6.13
C ALA A 94 -4.94 15.89 -5.62
N GLY A 95 -5.20 15.48 -4.37
CA GLY A 95 -6.51 15.68 -3.73
C GLY A 95 -6.88 17.16 -3.63
N LYS A 96 -5.93 18.03 -3.29
CA LYS A 96 -6.17 19.48 -3.24
C LYS A 96 -6.49 20.07 -4.61
N PHE A 97 -5.87 19.58 -5.68
CA PHE A 97 -6.21 19.97 -7.04
C PHE A 97 -7.61 19.52 -7.44
N LEU A 98 -8.04 18.32 -7.03
CA LEU A 98 -9.42 17.86 -7.24
C LEU A 98 -10.43 18.74 -6.48
N ASP A 99 -10.13 19.17 -5.25
CA ASP A 99 -10.97 20.13 -4.51
C ASP A 99 -11.08 21.51 -5.19
N GLN A 100 -10.13 21.83 -6.08
CA GLN A 100 -10.09 23.06 -6.86
C GLN A 100 -10.62 22.87 -8.29
N ASP A 101 -11.24 21.73 -8.60
CA ASP A 101 -11.71 21.34 -9.94
C ASP A 101 -10.60 21.32 -11.01
N LYS A 102 -9.33 21.23 -10.59
CA LYS A 102 -8.15 21.17 -11.46
C LYS A 102 -7.75 19.71 -11.74
N THR A 103 -8.61 18.99 -12.47
CA THR A 103 -8.44 17.55 -12.72
C THR A 103 -7.14 17.21 -13.45
N GLU A 104 -6.71 18.04 -14.41
CA GLU A 104 -5.46 17.82 -15.16
C GLU A 104 -4.23 17.87 -14.25
N ASP A 105 -4.18 18.81 -13.31
CA ASP A 105 -3.07 18.95 -12.38
C ASP A 105 -3.01 17.76 -11.41
N ALA A 106 -4.19 17.29 -10.95
CA ALA A 106 -4.29 16.07 -10.17
C ALA A 106 -3.83 14.83 -10.97
N LEU A 107 -4.24 14.73 -12.24
CA LEU A 107 -3.86 13.63 -13.13
C LEU A 107 -2.34 13.59 -13.35
N MET A 108 -1.70 14.74 -13.54
CA MET A 108 -0.24 14.83 -13.66
C MET A 108 0.46 14.30 -12.41
N LEU A 109 -0.03 14.63 -11.22
CA LEU A 109 0.54 14.11 -9.96
C LEU A 109 0.32 12.61 -9.78
N TYR A 110 -0.87 12.07 -10.09
CA TYR A 110 -1.11 10.63 -10.02
C TYR A 110 -0.25 9.85 -11.02
N LYS A 111 -0.08 10.36 -12.25
CA LYS A 111 0.85 9.81 -13.23
C LYS A 111 2.30 9.89 -12.72
N ARG A 112 2.68 10.98 -12.08
CA ARG A 112 4.02 11.08 -11.48
C ARG A 112 4.25 10.01 -10.41
N ILE A 113 3.26 9.75 -9.57
CA ILE A 113 3.32 8.70 -8.55
C ILE A 113 3.48 7.32 -9.21
N SER A 114 2.70 7.00 -10.24
CA SER A 114 2.73 5.67 -10.87
C SER A 114 4.07 5.37 -11.56
N HIS A 115 4.78 6.39 -12.05
CA HIS A 115 6.05 6.22 -12.76
C HIS A 115 7.31 6.42 -11.88
N ASP A 116 7.18 6.91 -10.63
CA ASP A 116 8.32 7.11 -9.73
C ASP A 116 8.81 5.78 -9.16
N LYS A 117 9.91 5.27 -9.74
CA LYS A 117 10.56 4.01 -9.33
C LYS A 117 11.11 4.01 -7.91
N ALA A 118 11.28 5.19 -7.29
CA ALA A 118 11.75 5.28 -5.91
C ALA A 118 10.61 5.10 -4.90
N LEU A 119 9.34 5.16 -5.32
CA LEU A 119 8.19 4.98 -4.44
C LEU A 119 7.92 3.50 -4.15
N PRO A 120 7.36 3.18 -2.96
CA PRO A 120 6.80 1.87 -2.67
C PRO A 120 5.77 1.46 -3.73
N ASP A 121 5.73 0.17 -4.05
CA ASP A 121 4.83 -0.37 -5.08
C ASP A 121 3.35 -0.11 -4.75
N GLU A 122 2.98 -0.13 -3.47
CA GLU A 122 1.61 0.16 -3.04
C GLU A 122 1.20 1.61 -3.36
N LEU A 123 2.14 2.57 -3.32
CA LEU A 123 1.83 3.95 -3.69
C LEU A 123 1.78 4.12 -5.21
N LYS A 124 2.67 3.43 -5.95
CA LYS A 124 2.64 3.45 -7.42
C LYS A 124 1.34 2.88 -7.96
N ASP A 125 0.91 1.75 -7.41
CA ASP A 125 -0.36 1.09 -7.75
C ASP A 125 -1.56 2.01 -7.48
N LEU A 126 -1.56 2.71 -6.34
CA LEU A 126 -2.58 3.70 -6.03
C LEU A 126 -2.56 4.88 -7.02
N GLY A 127 -1.37 5.35 -7.41
CA GLY A 127 -1.20 6.37 -8.43
C GLY A 127 -1.80 5.95 -9.78
N THR A 128 -1.51 4.72 -10.22
CA THR A 128 -2.10 4.14 -11.44
C THR A 128 -3.62 4.11 -11.34
N LEU A 129 -4.15 3.54 -10.25
CA LEU A 129 -5.59 3.42 -10.02
C LEU A 129 -6.30 4.78 -10.07
N MET A 130 -5.77 5.79 -9.38
CA MET A 130 -6.36 7.13 -9.35
C MET A 130 -6.23 7.84 -10.69
N SER A 131 -5.10 7.70 -11.39
CA SER A 131 -4.96 8.28 -12.74
C SER A 131 -5.95 7.66 -13.73
N VAL A 132 -6.19 6.35 -13.66
CA VAL A 132 -7.15 5.68 -14.53
C VAL A 132 -8.56 6.16 -14.20
N ARG A 133 -8.92 6.25 -12.90
CA ARG A 133 -10.23 6.76 -12.48
C ARG A 133 -10.53 8.15 -13.05
N LEU A 134 -9.60 9.09 -12.94
CA LEU A 134 -9.82 10.44 -13.50
C LEU A 134 -9.99 10.41 -15.02
N GLN A 135 -9.20 9.59 -15.72
CA GLN A 135 -9.29 9.50 -17.18
C GLN A 135 -10.58 8.81 -17.67
N ILE A 136 -11.20 7.94 -16.87
CA ILE A 136 -12.53 7.36 -17.18
C ILE A 136 -13.57 8.48 -17.30
N ASP A 137 -13.54 9.42 -16.34
CA ASP A 137 -14.50 10.52 -16.23
C ASP A 137 -14.27 11.58 -17.33
N GLN A 138 -13.03 11.81 -17.74
CA GLN A 138 -12.67 12.79 -18.77
C GLN A 138 -12.93 12.32 -20.21
N ASP A 139 -13.10 11.00 -20.44
CA ASP A 139 -13.23 10.40 -21.78
C ASP A 139 -12.06 10.67 -22.75
N ASP A 140 -10.88 10.99 -22.20
CA ASP A 140 -9.71 11.40 -22.99
C ASP A 140 -9.00 10.22 -23.69
N GLN A 141 -9.15 9.01 -23.16
CA GLN A 141 -8.48 7.82 -23.66
C GLN A 141 -9.49 6.71 -23.94
N GLY A 142 -9.32 6.02 -25.07
CA GLY A 142 -10.16 4.87 -25.42
C GLY A 142 -10.12 3.79 -24.33
N GLY A 143 -11.26 3.15 -24.06
CA GLY A 143 -11.40 2.20 -22.95
C GLY A 143 -10.34 1.11 -22.90
N GLN A 144 -9.88 0.61 -24.05
CA GLN A 144 -8.82 -0.39 -24.10
C GLN A 144 -7.49 0.11 -23.52
N ALA A 145 -7.09 1.35 -23.83
CA ALA A 145 -5.85 1.93 -23.32
C ALA A 145 -5.87 2.12 -21.79
N LEU A 146 -7.06 2.37 -21.23
CA LEU A 146 -7.25 2.45 -19.77
C LEU A 146 -7.20 1.07 -19.12
N LEU A 147 -7.78 0.05 -19.75
CA LEU A 147 -7.65 -1.33 -19.27
C LEU A 147 -6.20 -1.79 -19.28
N ASP A 148 -5.46 -1.51 -20.35
CA ASP A 148 -4.07 -1.92 -20.49
C ASP A 148 -3.18 -1.35 -19.37
N GLN A 149 -3.50 -0.14 -18.88
CA GLN A 149 -2.83 0.47 -17.71
C GLN A 149 -3.11 -0.28 -16.39
N LEU A 150 -4.28 -0.90 -16.25
CA LEU A 150 -4.66 -1.67 -15.05
C LEU A 150 -4.18 -3.12 -15.07
N ILE A 151 -3.87 -3.70 -16.24
CA ILE A 151 -3.44 -5.11 -16.37
C ILE A 151 -2.26 -5.46 -15.43
N PRO A 152 -1.17 -4.66 -15.33
CA PRO A 152 -0.06 -4.98 -14.43
C PRO A 152 -0.50 -5.06 -12.97
N LEU A 153 -1.39 -4.15 -12.55
CA LEU A 153 -1.92 -4.11 -11.20
C LEU A 153 -2.86 -5.29 -10.91
N ILE A 154 -3.77 -5.60 -11.83
CA ILE A 154 -4.71 -6.73 -11.71
C ILE A 154 -3.97 -8.08 -11.68
N SER A 155 -2.82 -8.16 -12.34
CA SER A 155 -1.96 -9.34 -12.40
C SER A 155 -1.10 -9.52 -11.14
N ASN A 156 -1.07 -8.54 -10.23
CA ASN A 156 -0.35 -8.63 -8.97
C ASN A 156 -1.31 -8.94 -7.80
N PRO A 157 -1.54 -10.22 -7.45
CA PRO A 157 -2.46 -10.59 -6.37
C PRO A 157 -1.98 -10.17 -4.98
N GLN A 158 -0.71 -9.77 -4.81
CA GLN A 158 -0.19 -9.27 -3.54
C GLN A 158 -0.46 -7.77 -3.33
N SER A 159 -0.87 -7.05 -4.38
CA SER A 159 -1.17 -5.63 -4.26
C SER A 159 -2.46 -5.42 -3.46
N PRO A 160 -2.48 -4.51 -2.48
CA PRO A 160 -3.71 -4.17 -1.75
C PRO A 160 -4.77 -3.53 -2.65
N TRP A 161 -4.39 -3.05 -3.84
CA TRP A 161 -5.27 -2.35 -4.77
C TRP A 161 -5.84 -3.24 -5.88
N VAL A 162 -5.48 -4.54 -5.91
CA VAL A 162 -5.85 -5.46 -7.00
C VAL A 162 -7.36 -5.53 -7.22
N HIS A 163 -8.16 -5.61 -6.16
CA HIS A 163 -9.62 -5.71 -6.26
C HIS A 163 -10.27 -4.38 -6.59
N HIS A 164 -9.69 -3.26 -6.15
CA HIS A 164 -10.12 -1.94 -6.59
C HIS A 164 -9.89 -1.77 -8.09
N ALA A 165 -8.72 -2.18 -8.60
CA ALA A 165 -8.42 -2.17 -10.02
C ALA A 165 -9.36 -3.08 -10.83
N ARG A 166 -9.75 -4.25 -10.31
CA ARG A 166 -10.76 -5.10 -10.96
C ARG A 166 -12.12 -4.42 -11.09
N ILE A 167 -12.55 -3.67 -10.07
CA ILE A 167 -13.82 -2.92 -10.14
C ILE A 167 -13.71 -1.78 -11.17
N GLU A 168 -12.61 -1.05 -11.22
CA GLU A 168 -12.41 0.00 -12.23
C GLU A 168 -12.30 -0.60 -13.64
N ALA A 169 -11.64 -1.74 -13.80
CA ALA A 169 -11.63 -2.47 -15.07
C ALA A 169 -13.05 -2.87 -15.50
N ALA A 170 -13.88 -3.37 -14.59
CA ALA A 170 -15.27 -3.69 -14.92
C ALA A 170 -16.06 -2.46 -15.42
N LEU A 171 -15.86 -1.30 -14.80
CA LEU A 171 -16.46 -0.02 -15.23
C LEU A 171 -16.00 0.34 -16.64
N ILE A 172 -14.71 0.27 -16.93
CA ILE A 172 -14.17 0.56 -18.27
C ILE A 172 -14.73 -0.43 -19.30
N THR A 173 -14.71 -1.73 -19.01
CA THR A 173 -15.19 -2.77 -19.93
C THR A 173 -16.69 -2.62 -20.23
N ALA A 174 -17.50 -2.31 -19.23
CA ALA A 174 -18.94 -2.11 -19.43
C ALA A 174 -19.25 -0.77 -20.11
N ASP A 175 -18.74 0.34 -19.58
CA ASP A 175 -19.21 1.68 -19.95
C ASP A 175 -18.47 2.24 -21.17
N LYS A 176 -17.20 1.88 -21.39
CA LYS A 176 -16.41 2.34 -22.55
C LYS A 176 -16.39 1.32 -23.70
N LEU A 177 -16.37 0.01 -23.39
CA LEU A 177 -16.31 -1.04 -24.42
C LEU A 177 -17.66 -1.72 -24.70
N GLY A 178 -18.67 -1.50 -23.85
CA GLY A 178 -19.99 -2.14 -24.01
C GLY A 178 -20.00 -3.64 -23.70
N ASP A 179 -18.89 -4.20 -23.20
CA ASP A 179 -18.77 -5.62 -22.91
C ASP A 179 -19.19 -5.93 -21.46
N TYR A 180 -20.50 -6.09 -21.27
CA TYR A 180 -21.06 -6.43 -19.96
C TYR A 180 -20.60 -7.81 -19.45
N LYS A 181 -20.31 -8.75 -20.36
CA LYS A 181 -19.85 -10.10 -19.99
C LYS A 181 -18.41 -10.08 -19.48
N GLY A 182 -17.54 -9.31 -20.14
CA GLY A 182 -16.18 -9.03 -19.66
C GLY A 182 -16.19 -8.31 -18.32
N ALA A 183 -17.05 -7.32 -18.15
CA ALA A 183 -17.21 -6.61 -16.87
C ALA A 183 -17.61 -7.56 -15.72
N LEU A 184 -18.57 -8.47 -15.95
CA LEU A 184 -18.96 -9.50 -14.98
C LEU A 184 -17.80 -10.42 -14.59
N THR A 185 -16.90 -10.74 -15.53
CA THR A 185 -15.71 -11.57 -15.25
C THR A 185 -14.79 -10.88 -14.23
N HIS A 186 -14.57 -9.58 -14.36
CA HIS A 186 -13.77 -8.82 -13.40
C HIS A 186 -14.43 -8.75 -12.02
N LEU A 187 -15.76 -8.56 -11.96
CA LEU A 187 -16.51 -8.44 -10.71
C LEU A 187 -16.64 -9.77 -9.97
N ASN A 188 -16.87 -10.87 -10.68
CA ASN A 188 -16.94 -12.21 -10.08
C ASN A 188 -15.61 -12.58 -9.42
N ALA A 189 -14.47 -12.26 -10.04
CA ALA A 189 -13.17 -12.45 -9.41
C ALA A 189 -13.03 -11.70 -8.07
N VAL A 190 -13.70 -10.55 -7.90
CA VAL A 190 -13.76 -9.84 -6.61
C VAL A 190 -14.71 -10.54 -5.64
N LEU A 191 -15.89 -10.96 -6.11
CA LEU A 191 -16.91 -11.60 -5.27
C LEU A 191 -16.50 -13.00 -4.79
N ASP A 192 -15.69 -13.71 -5.55
CA ASP A 192 -15.16 -15.05 -5.23
C ASP A 192 -13.97 -14.99 -4.26
N THR A 193 -13.44 -13.79 -3.98
CA THR A 193 -12.33 -13.61 -3.03
C THR A 193 -12.88 -13.58 -1.59
N PRO A 194 -12.44 -14.50 -0.71
CA PRO A 194 -12.84 -14.49 0.69
C PRO A 194 -12.23 -13.30 1.44
N ASP A 195 -12.82 -12.95 2.58
CA ASP A 195 -12.28 -11.97 3.55
C ASP A 195 -12.10 -10.53 3.03
N LEU A 196 -12.82 -10.14 1.97
CA LEU A 196 -12.85 -8.75 1.52
C LEU A 196 -13.78 -7.85 2.38
N PRO A 197 -13.45 -6.55 2.54
CA PRO A 197 -14.32 -5.61 3.23
C PRO A 197 -15.72 -5.51 2.61
N GLN A 198 -16.76 -5.42 3.44
CA GLN A 198 -18.15 -5.39 2.98
C GLN A 198 -18.45 -4.24 2.00
N SER A 199 -17.80 -3.08 2.18
CA SER A 199 -17.94 -1.94 1.26
C SER A 199 -17.49 -2.28 -0.16
N LEU A 200 -16.40 -3.05 -0.29
CA LEU A 200 -15.83 -3.45 -1.56
C LEU A 200 -16.70 -4.50 -2.26
N THR A 201 -17.06 -5.57 -1.53
CA THR A 201 -17.94 -6.63 -2.03
C THR A 201 -19.34 -6.10 -2.33
N GLY A 202 -19.85 -5.16 -1.53
CA GLY A 202 -21.14 -4.49 -1.75
C GLY A 202 -21.15 -3.71 -3.05
N ARG A 203 -20.11 -2.91 -3.31
CA ARG A 203 -19.94 -2.20 -4.60
C ARG A 203 -19.84 -3.17 -5.77
N ALA A 204 -19.03 -4.22 -5.67
CA ALA A 204 -18.87 -5.20 -6.74
C ALA A 204 -20.20 -5.91 -7.06
N ARG A 205 -20.98 -6.28 -6.03
CA ARG A 205 -22.29 -6.93 -6.20
C ARG A 205 -23.31 -6.02 -6.85
N ALA A 206 -23.35 -4.74 -6.46
CA ALA A 206 -24.26 -3.76 -7.05
C ALA A 206 -23.97 -3.56 -8.54
N LEU A 207 -22.69 -3.43 -8.91
CA LEU A 207 -22.28 -3.33 -10.32
C LEU A 207 -22.57 -4.62 -11.09
N ALA A 208 -22.33 -5.79 -10.50
CA ALA A 208 -22.57 -7.08 -11.15
C ALA A 208 -24.06 -7.26 -11.46
N HIS A 209 -24.93 -6.91 -10.52
CA HIS A 209 -26.38 -6.93 -10.75
C HIS A 209 -26.79 -5.98 -11.89
N LEU A 210 -26.28 -4.74 -11.90
CA LEU A 210 -26.57 -3.78 -12.96
C LEU A 210 -26.14 -4.29 -14.35
N TYR A 211 -24.93 -4.85 -14.45
CA TYR A 211 -24.38 -5.33 -15.72
C TYR A 211 -25.02 -6.64 -16.18
N ASP A 212 -25.45 -7.52 -15.28
CA ASP A 212 -26.24 -8.70 -15.64
C ASP A 212 -27.59 -8.32 -16.27
N MET A 213 -28.29 -7.33 -15.69
CA MET A 213 -29.53 -6.79 -16.27
C MET A 213 -29.29 -6.19 -17.67
N LYS A 214 -28.25 -5.37 -17.82
CA LYS A 214 -27.90 -4.78 -19.13
C LYS A 214 -27.56 -5.86 -20.15
N ASN A 215 -26.76 -6.85 -19.77
CA ASN A 215 -26.37 -7.96 -20.64
C ASN A 215 -27.59 -8.75 -21.17
N LYS A 216 -28.54 -9.07 -20.29
CA LYS A 216 -29.79 -9.74 -20.67
C LYS A 216 -30.61 -8.91 -21.66
N SER A 217 -30.77 -7.61 -21.39
CA SER A 217 -31.53 -6.71 -22.28
C SER A 217 -30.90 -6.56 -23.67
N VAL A 218 -29.58 -6.69 -23.79
CA VAL A 218 -28.87 -6.68 -25.08
C VAL A 218 -29.11 -7.97 -25.84
N SER A 219 -29.09 -9.12 -25.15
CA SER A 219 -29.39 -10.43 -25.75
C SER A 219 -30.81 -10.51 -26.31
N GLU A 220 -31.81 -10.07 -25.53
CA GLU A 220 -33.22 -10.10 -25.95
C GLU A 220 -33.46 -9.28 -27.22
N LYS A 221 -32.84 -8.10 -27.34
CA LYS A 221 -32.93 -7.26 -28.55
C LYS A 221 -32.28 -7.90 -29.78
N GLN A 222 -31.23 -8.68 -29.60
CA GLN A 222 -30.58 -9.38 -30.70
C GLN A 222 -31.46 -10.52 -31.21
N ASP A 223 -32.13 -11.24 -30.32
CA ASP A 223 -33.04 -12.34 -30.66
C ASP A 223 -34.33 -11.86 -31.36
N GLU A 224 -34.80 -10.63 -31.11
CA GLU A 224 -35.97 -10.04 -31.80
C GLU A 224 -35.67 -9.49 -33.21
N THR A 225 -34.40 -9.30 -33.56
CA THR A 225 -33.98 -8.70 -34.85
C THR A 225 -33.39 -9.68 -35.86
N GLY A 226 -33.22 -10.94 -35.46
CA GLY A 226 -32.79 -12.06 -36.32
C GLY A 226 -33.95 -12.88 -36.86
#